data_AF-A0A7K3GH75-F1
#
_entry.id   AF-A0A7K3GH75-F1
#
_cell.length_a   1.000
_cell.length_b   1.000
_cell.length_c   1.000
_cell.angle_alpha   90.00
_cell.angle_beta   90.00
_cell.angle_gamma   90.00
#
_symmetry.space_group_name_H-M   'P 1'
#
loop_
_entity.id
_entity.type
_entity.pdbx_description
1 polymer ?
#
loop_
_entity_poly.entity_id
_entity_poly.type
_entity_poly.pdbx_seq_one_letter_code
_entity_poly.pdbx_strand_id
1 'polypeptide(L)' 'RLGAGQPPQSPAVEAAVDRAHHQWGRVRDTVPARELGAALAALRGRVPGRREGALDHVRRELSRLQTQG' A
#
# COMPACT_ATOMS: atom_id res chain seq x y z
N ARG A 1 5.68 -0.24 -13.33
CA ARG A 1 4.81 -1.36 -13.74
C ARG A 1 3.44 -0.86 -14.17
N LEU A 2 2.59 -0.33 -13.28
CA LEU A 2 1.35 0.35 -13.68
C LEU A 2 1.61 1.53 -14.62
N GLY A 3 2.56 2.42 -14.29
CA GLY A 3 2.99 3.50 -15.19
C GLY A 3 3.68 3.03 -16.49
N ALA A 4 3.97 1.73 -16.60
CA ALA A 4 4.50 1.11 -17.82
C ALA A 4 3.40 0.35 -18.59
N GLY A 5 2.12 0.62 -18.31
CA GLY A 5 0.97 0.05 -19.03
C GLY A 5 0.55 -1.37 -18.63
N GLN A 6 1.19 -1.99 -17.63
CA GLN A 6 0.80 -3.34 -17.21
C GLN A 6 -0.56 -3.33 -16.50
N PRO A 7 -1.43 -4.33 -16.73
CA PRO A 7 -2.75 -4.39 -16.10
C PRO A 7 -2.61 -4.61 -14.59
N PRO A 8 -3.54 -4.09 -13.77
CA PRO A 8 -3.50 -4.25 -12.32
C PRO A 8 -3.44 -5.69 -11.83
N GLN A 9 -4.04 -6.63 -12.58
CA GLN A 9 -4.07 -8.06 -12.30
C GLN A 9 -2.80 -8.80 -12.77
N SER A 10 -1.84 -8.09 -13.37
CA SER A 10 -0.56 -8.69 -13.75
C SER A 10 0.17 -9.18 -12.49
N PRO A 11 0.68 -10.43 -12.46
CA PRO A 11 1.44 -10.94 -11.32
C PRO A 11 2.64 -10.06 -10.95
N ALA A 12 3.25 -9.41 -11.95
CA ALA A 12 4.35 -8.49 -11.72
C ALA A 12 3.91 -7.22 -10.98
N VAL A 13 2.72 -6.70 -11.31
CA VAL A 13 2.12 -5.53 -10.63
C VAL A 13 1.75 -5.90 -9.21
N GLU A 14 1.05 -7.02 -9.01
CA GLU A 14 0.69 -7.54 -7.68
C GLU A 14 1.93 -7.68 -6.78
N ALA A 15 2.95 -8.41 -7.24
CA ALA A 15 4.18 -8.62 -6.49
C ALA A 15 4.92 -7.31 -6.16
N ALA A 16 4.78 -6.28 -6.99
CA ALA A 16 5.37 -4.97 -6.71
C ALA A 16 4.60 -4.22 -5.61
N VAL A 17 3.28 -4.27 -5.63
CA VAL A 17 2.44 -3.65 -4.59
C VAL A 17 2.57 -4.41 -3.27
N ASP A 18 2.73 -5.73 -3.29
CA ASP A 18 3.04 -6.54 -2.11
C ASP A 18 4.36 -6.13 -1.45
N ARG A 19 5.42 -5.97 -2.25
CA ARG A 19 6.71 -5.47 -1.72
C ARG A 19 6.62 -4.05 -1.18
N ALA A 20 5.91 -3.16 -1.87
CA ALA A 20 5.71 -1.79 -1.38
C ALA A 20 4.98 -1.78 -0.02
N HIS A 21 3.95 -2.62 0.13
CA HIS A 21 3.23 -2.80 1.39
C HIS A 21 4.15 -3.31 2.50
N HIS A 22 4.93 -4.36 2.22
CA HIS A 22 5.87 -4.93 3.18
C HIS A 22 6.92 -3.92 3.66
N GLN A 23 7.45 -3.11 2.74
CA GLN A 23 8.42 -2.07 3.08
C GLN A 23 7.80 -0.92 3.86
N TRP A 24 6.56 -0.54 3.55
CA TRP A 24 5.85 0.51 4.29
C TRP A 24 5.69 0.16 5.77
N GLY A 25 5.35 -1.09 6.11
CA GLY A 25 5.26 -1.55 7.50
C GLY A 25 6.59 -1.51 8.29
N ARG A 26 7.70 -1.19 7.63
CA ARG A 26 9.03 -1.04 8.25
C ARG A 26 9.44 0.42 8.45
N VAL A 27 8.68 1.38 7.91
CA VAL A 27 8.93 2.81 8.11
C VAL A 27 8.61 3.18 9.56
N ARG A 28 9.60 3.72 10.28
CA ARG A 28 9.47 4.05 11.71
C ARG A 28 9.05 5.50 11.94
N ASP A 29 9.42 6.39 11.03
CA ASP A 29 9.09 7.80 11.13
C ASP A 29 7.62 8.03 10.76
N THR A 30 6.86 8.62 11.68
CA THR A 30 5.40 8.82 11.55
C THR A 30 5.02 9.65 10.32
N VAL A 31 5.76 10.72 10.02
CA VAL A 31 5.47 11.63 8.90
C VAL A 31 5.58 10.91 7.55
N PRO A 32 6.73 10.34 7.15
CA PRO A 32 6.83 9.62 5.89
C PRO A 32 5.97 8.35 5.87
N ALA A 33 5.70 7.71 7.02
CA ALA A 33 4.76 6.59 7.07
C ALA A 33 3.33 7.02 6.66
N ARG A 34 2.86 8.20 7.08
CA ARG A 34 1.54 8.71 6.67
C ARG A 34 1.48 8.98 5.15
N GLU A 35 2.48 9.67 4.61
CA GLU A 35 2.52 10.02 3.18
C GLU A 35 2.59 8.78 2.29
N LEU A 36 3.51 7.87 2.58
CA LEU A 36 3.65 6.61 1.84
C LEU A 36 2.42 5.73 1.98
N GLY A 37 1.79 5.71 3.16
CA GLY A 37 0.58 4.94 3.41
C GLY A 37 -0.59 5.41 2.55
N ALA A 38 -0.77 6.73 2.38
CA ALA A 38 -1.82 7.30 1.54
C ALA A 38 -1.64 6.87 0.07
N ALA A 39 -0.42 6.94 -0.45
CA ALA A 39 -0.10 6.46 -1.79
C ALA A 39 -0.32 4.94 -1.94
N LEU A 40 0.05 4.16 -0.91
CA LEU A 40 -0.14 2.70 -0.90
C LEU A 40 -1.63 2.31 -0.86
N ALA A 41 -2.48 3.05 -0.14
CA ALA A 41 -3.93 2.82 -0.13
C ALA A 41 -4.53 3.04 -1.53
N ALA A 42 -4.11 4.08 -2.24
CA ALA A 42 -4.54 4.31 -3.62
C ALA A 42 -4.07 3.17 -4.56
N LEU A 43 -2.84 2.69 -4.40
CA LEU A 43 -2.33 1.54 -5.17
C LEU A 43 -3.14 0.27 -4.88
N ARG A 44 -3.47 -0.02 -3.62
CA ARG A 44 -4.27 -1.21 -3.23
C ARG A 44 -5.73 -1.14 -3.65
N GLY A 45 -6.30 0.05 -3.78
CA GLY A 45 -7.62 0.23 -4.39
C GLY A 45 -7.65 -0.21 -5.86
N ARG A 46 -6.52 -0.08 -6.56
CA ARG A 46 -6.37 -0.49 -7.96
C ARG A 46 -5.87 -1.92 -8.12
N VAL A 47 -5.06 -2.39 -7.17
CA VAL A 47 -4.41 -3.71 -7.14
C VAL A 47 -4.79 -4.41 -5.84
N PRO A 48 -6.01 -4.99 -5.76
CA PRO A 48 -6.46 -5.67 -4.54
C PRO A 48 -5.55 -6.85 -4.19
N GLY A 49 -4.94 -7.48 -5.19
CA GLY A 49 -4.16 -8.71 -5.07
C GLY A 49 -5.07 -9.93 -4.92
N ARG A 50 -4.48 -11.11 -4.70
CA ARG A 50 -5.23 -12.37 -4.58
C ARG A 50 -5.90 -12.60 -3.22
N ARG A 51 -5.46 -11.89 -2.18
CA ARG A 51 -6.00 -12.01 -0.82
C ARG A 51 -6.71 -10.71 -0.44
N GLU A 52 -7.97 -10.82 -0.07
CA GLU A 52 -8.77 -9.71 0.42
C GLU A 52 -8.18 -9.17 1.73
N GLY A 53 -8.34 -7.85 1.98
CA GLY A 53 -7.96 -7.22 3.24
C GLY A 53 -6.66 -6.41 3.24
N ALA A 54 -5.83 -6.46 2.19
CA ALA A 54 -4.60 -5.67 2.14
C ALA A 54 -4.84 -4.14 2.12
N LEU A 55 -5.86 -3.67 1.40
CA LEU A 55 -6.28 -2.26 1.41
C LEU A 55 -6.76 -1.82 2.80
N ASP A 56 -7.57 -2.68 3.41
CA ASP A 56 -8.18 -2.45 4.70
C ASP A 56 -7.13 -2.44 5.83
N HIS A 57 -6.10 -3.29 5.75
CA HIS A 57 -4.91 -3.19 6.60
C HIS A 57 -4.22 -1.82 6.48
N VAL A 58 -3.97 -1.33 5.26
CA VAL A 58 -3.33 -0.01 5.06
C VAL A 58 -4.20 1.11 5.66
N ARG A 59 -5.52 1.06 5.47
CA ARG A 59 -6.46 2.05 6.02
C ARG A 59 -6.45 2.08 7.54
N ARG A 60 -6.44 0.91 8.20
CA ARG A 60 -6.36 0.83 9.66
C ARG A 60 -5.05 1.41 10.19
N GLU A 61 -3.92 1.02 9.61
CA GLU A 61 -2.61 1.49 10.04
C GLU A 61 -2.45 3.00 9.80
N LEU A 62 -2.99 3.54 8.69
CA LEU A 62 -3.05 4.98 8.47
C LEU A 62 -3.86 5.71 9.55
N SER A 63 -5.02 5.19 9.93
CA SER A 63 -5.83 5.77 11.01
C SER A 63 -5.05 5.81 12.33
N ARG A 64 -4.36 4.72 12.69
CA ARG A 64 -3.47 4.70 13.86
C ARG A 64 -2.34 5.72 13.75
N LEU A 65 -1.70 5.83 12.58
CA LEU A 65 -0.63 6.79 12.37
C LEU A 65 -1.17 8.22 12.53
N GLN A 66 -2.38 8.53 12.08
CA GLN A 66 -3.01 9.86 12.23
C GLN A 66 -3.29 10.22 13.69
N THR A 67 -3.66 9.25 14.53
CA THR A 67 -3.89 9.49 15.97
C THR A 67 -2.61 9.62 16.80
N GLN A 68 -1.46 9.18 16.27
CA GLN A 68 -0.15 9.26 16.93
C GLN A 68 0.59 10.59 16.64
N GLY A 69 -0.15 11.68 16.37
CA GLY A 69 0.37 13.00 16.02
C GLY A 69 0.35 13.96 17.18
#